data_AF-A0A366M8K0-F1
#
_entry.id   AF-A0A366M8K0-F1
#
_cell.length_a   1.000
_cell.length_b   1.000
_cell.length_c   1.000
_cell.angle_alpha   90.00
_cell.angle_beta   90.00
_cell.angle_gamma   90.00
#
_symmetry.space_group_name_H-M   'P 1'
#
loop_
_entity.id
_entity.type
_entity.pdbx_description
1 polymer ?
#
loop_
_entity_poly.entity_id
_entity_poly.type
_entity_poly.pdbx_seq_one_letter_code
_entity_poly.pdbx_strand_id
1 'polypeptide(L)'
;MLTDPAAIRAALADHQSFGECVITDVGWAHHGTSIEVPFDYIWNGDGTRIRDDLGSRPHIVVVRAVLVQEMHLANALNPSMLQEPERMNWGLSEVAQVVLVEDSELARPYSHPRGLPCHHLAIEWEADRRIDIVAFGFELDEKPTRSPD
;
A
#
# COMPACT_ATOMS: atom_id res chain seq x y z
N MET A 1 13.18 7.75 5.46
CA MET A 1 13.23 6.28 5.29
C MET A 1 13.20 5.54 6.62
N LEU A 2 12.19 4.69 6.80
CA LEU A 2 12.03 3.71 7.88
C LEU A 2 12.61 2.37 7.42
N THR A 3 13.47 1.77 8.24
CA THR A 3 14.12 0.47 7.98
C THR A 3 14.01 -0.49 9.17
N ASP A 4 13.41 -0.04 10.26
CA ASP A 4 13.14 -0.89 11.43
C ASP A 4 11.72 -1.45 11.31
N PRO A 5 11.51 -2.78 11.40
CA PRO A 5 10.18 -3.38 11.27
C PRO A 5 9.15 -2.83 12.25
N ALA A 6 9.55 -2.51 13.49
CA ALA A 6 8.62 -1.97 14.47
C ALA A 6 8.22 -0.53 14.13
N ALA A 7 9.16 0.29 13.67
CA ALA A 7 8.88 1.64 13.18
C ALA A 7 7.98 1.63 11.92
N ILE A 8 8.20 0.70 10.98
CA ILE A 8 7.35 0.54 9.79
C ILE A 8 5.92 0.18 10.22
N ARG A 9 5.75 -0.81 11.11
CA ARG A 9 4.42 -1.20 11.61
C ARG A 9 3.72 -0.07 12.35
N ALA A 10 4.45 0.69 13.18
CA ALA A 10 3.88 1.83 13.88
C ALA A 10 3.35 2.88 12.90
N ALA A 11 4.15 3.22 11.88
CA ALA A 11 3.74 4.18 10.86
C ALA A 11 2.51 3.70 10.07
N LEU A 12 2.42 2.41 9.73
CA LEU A 12 1.23 1.85 9.07
C LEU A 12 -0.01 1.86 9.99
N ALA A 13 0.18 1.59 11.29
CA ALA A 13 -0.89 1.56 12.27
C ALA A 13 -1.49 2.95 12.54
N ASP A 14 -0.68 4.01 12.48
CA ASP A 14 -1.13 5.41 12.62
C ASP A 14 -2.18 5.79 11.56
N HIS A 15 -2.22 5.08 10.43
CA HIS A 15 -3.22 5.24 9.37
C HIS A 15 -4.29 4.14 9.39
N GLN A 16 -4.68 3.65 10.57
CA GLN A 16 -5.69 2.57 10.72
C GLN A 16 -5.33 1.31 9.90
N SER A 17 -4.03 1.01 9.78
CA SER A 17 -3.50 -0.09 8.94
C SER A 17 -3.94 -0.03 7.48
N PHE A 18 -4.38 1.15 7.01
CA PHE A 18 -5.00 1.32 5.69
C PHE A 18 -6.22 0.39 5.49
N GLY A 19 -6.82 -0.12 6.56
CA GLY A 19 -7.85 -1.17 6.50
C GLY A 19 -9.09 -0.80 5.69
N GLU A 20 -9.32 0.50 5.45
CA GLU A 20 -10.21 1.00 4.41
C GLU A 20 -9.58 2.23 3.73
N CYS A 21 -8.95 2.04 2.57
CA CYS A 21 -8.39 3.12 1.76
C CYS A 21 -8.42 2.77 0.27
N VAL A 22 -8.38 3.78 -0.58
CA VAL A 22 -8.49 3.62 -2.04
C VAL A 22 -7.10 3.80 -2.65
N ILE A 23 -6.56 2.80 -3.35
CA ILE A 23 -5.31 2.97 -4.10
C ILE A 23 -5.60 3.86 -5.32
N THR A 24 -4.85 4.94 -5.48
CA THR A 24 -5.09 5.90 -6.57
C THR A 24 -4.14 5.71 -7.75
N ASP A 25 -2.95 5.17 -7.50
CA ASP A 25 -1.94 4.88 -8.52
C ASP A 25 -0.92 3.86 -7.97
N VAL A 26 -0.12 3.26 -8.84
CA VAL A 26 1.08 2.49 -8.49
C VAL A 26 2.14 2.79 -9.55
N GLY A 27 3.22 3.46 -9.14
CA GLY A 27 4.19 3.99 -10.10
C GLY A 27 5.64 3.89 -9.65
N TRP A 28 6.54 3.74 -10.63
CA TRP A 28 7.98 3.87 -10.40
C TRP A 28 8.36 5.32 -10.16
N ALA A 29 9.22 5.56 -9.18
CA ALA A 29 9.75 6.85 -8.80
C ALA A 29 11.28 6.78 -8.63
N HIS A 30 11.91 7.94 -8.41
CA HIS A 30 13.36 8.06 -8.13
C HIS A 30 14.23 7.26 -9.10
N HIS A 31 14.08 7.53 -10.39
CA HIS A 31 14.82 6.86 -11.47
C HIS A 31 14.65 5.33 -11.49
N GLY A 32 13.49 4.82 -11.05
CA GLY A 32 13.18 3.39 -11.05
C GLY A 32 13.71 2.63 -9.84
N THR A 33 14.20 3.33 -8.81
CA THR A 33 14.67 2.69 -7.57
C THR A 33 13.59 2.57 -6.51
N SER A 34 12.45 3.24 -6.70
CA SER A 34 11.37 3.29 -5.73
C SER A 34 10.03 3.03 -6.38
N ILE A 35 9.07 2.52 -5.61
CA ILE A 35 7.66 2.44 -6.00
C ILE A 35 6.85 3.32 -5.05
N GLU A 36 6.01 4.19 -5.61
CA GLU A 36 5.05 4.99 -4.85
C GLU A 36 3.66 4.39 -5.01
N VAL A 37 2.98 4.23 -3.88
CA VAL A 37 1.57 3.85 -3.81
C VAL A 37 0.81 4.94 -3.05
N PRO A 38 0.17 5.88 -3.75
CA PRO A 38 -0.74 6.85 -3.14
C PRO A 38 -2.09 6.23 -2.81
N PHE A 39 -2.52 6.41 -1.55
CA PHE A 39 -3.81 6.00 -1.04
C PHE A 39 -4.67 7.23 -0.73
N ASP A 40 -5.90 7.29 -1.25
CA ASP A 40 -6.91 8.23 -0.74
C ASP A 40 -7.50 7.65 0.53
N TYR A 41 -7.19 8.33 1.64
CA TYR A 41 -7.57 7.94 2.97
C TYR A 41 -9.04 8.31 3.24
N ILE A 42 -9.87 7.31 3.51
CA ILE A 42 -11.32 7.51 3.59
C ILE A 42 -11.81 7.86 4.99
N TRP A 43 -10.99 7.67 6.03
CA TRP A 43 -11.35 8.00 7.40
C TRP A 43 -11.10 9.48 7.70
N ASN A 44 -11.94 10.05 8.54
CA ASN A 44 -11.76 11.38 9.09
C ASN A 44 -10.54 11.41 10.04
N GLY A 45 -10.11 12.60 10.46
CA GLY A 45 -8.89 12.76 11.26
C GLY A 45 -8.90 12.09 12.64
N ASP A 46 -10.08 11.70 13.16
CA ASP A 46 -10.20 10.93 14.41
C ASP A 46 -10.41 9.42 14.19
N GLY A 47 -10.48 8.97 12.92
CA GLY A 47 -10.65 7.57 12.56
C GLY A 47 -12.01 6.97 12.89
N THR A 48 -13.01 7.76 13.28
CA THR A 48 -14.32 7.24 13.74
C THR A 48 -15.37 7.16 12.64
N ARG A 49 -15.20 7.92 11.55
CA ARG A 49 -16.17 7.99 10.45
C ARG A 49 -15.50 8.10 9.11
N ILE A 50 -16.17 7.58 8.08
CA ILE A 50 -15.84 7.87 6.69
C ILE A 50 -16.03 9.36 6.44
N ARG A 51 -15.12 9.96 5.68
CA ARG A 51 -15.12 11.37 5.32
C ARG A 51 -16.30 11.73 4.43
N ASP A 52 -16.99 12.81 4.79
CA ASP A 52 -18.11 13.35 4.00
C ASP A 52 -17.65 13.94 2.65
N ASP A 53 -16.37 14.30 2.53
CA ASP A 53 -15.77 14.91 1.35
C ASP A 53 -14.99 13.92 0.46
N LEU A 54 -15.14 12.61 0.70
CA LEU A 54 -14.51 11.56 -0.11
C LEU A 54 -14.81 11.75 -1.61
N GLY A 55 -13.78 11.68 -2.45
CA GLY A 55 -13.87 11.93 -3.89
C GLY A 55 -13.95 13.40 -4.31
N SER A 56 -14.36 14.32 -3.42
CA SER A 56 -14.35 15.77 -3.70
C SER A 56 -13.06 16.46 -3.27
N ARG A 57 -12.37 15.90 -2.26
CA ARG A 57 -11.10 16.42 -1.75
C ARG A 57 -10.18 15.26 -1.35
N PRO A 58 -9.31 14.73 -2.23
CA PRO A 58 -8.55 13.49 -1.93
C PRO A 58 -7.52 13.66 -0.79
N HIS A 59 -7.57 12.88 0.29
CA HIS A 59 -6.55 12.95 1.34
C HIS A 59 -5.49 11.88 1.05
N ILE A 60 -4.43 12.28 0.36
CA ILE A 60 -3.46 11.33 -0.15
C ILE A 60 -2.35 11.07 0.87
N VAL A 61 -2.27 9.82 1.31
CA VAL A 61 -1.12 9.27 2.03
C VAL A 61 -0.32 8.43 1.04
N VAL A 62 0.96 8.74 0.85
CA VAL A 62 1.83 8.02 -0.08
C VAL A 62 2.73 7.08 0.70
N VAL A 63 2.62 5.78 0.43
CA VAL A 63 3.63 4.81 0.85
C VAL A 63 4.65 4.69 -0.27
N ARG A 64 5.89 5.07 0.01
CA ARG A 64 7.01 4.92 -0.90
C ARG A 64 7.90 3.78 -0.43
N ALA A 65 8.00 2.73 -1.24
CA ALA A 65 8.98 1.67 -1.07
C ALA A 65 10.30 2.09 -1.72
N VAL A 66 11.41 2.06 -0.97
CA VAL A 66 12.71 2.61 -1.36
C VAL A 66 13.71 1.48 -1.61
N LEU A 67 14.48 1.59 -2.70
CA LEU A 67 15.40 0.55 -3.18
C LEU A 67 14.68 -0.78 -3.41
N VAL A 68 13.58 -0.74 -4.18
CA VAL A 68 12.76 -1.90 -4.49
C VAL A 68 13.58 -2.97 -5.21
N GLN A 69 13.43 -4.21 -4.74
CA GLN A 69 14.03 -5.40 -5.34
C GLN A 69 13.08 -6.06 -6.35
N GLU A 70 11.82 -6.22 -5.96
CA GLU A 70 10.77 -6.79 -6.80
C GLU A 70 9.38 -6.28 -6.40
N MET A 71 8.46 -6.35 -7.36
CA MET A 71 7.03 -6.11 -7.17
C MET A 71 6.25 -7.20 -7.89
N HIS A 72 5.28 -7.81 -7.20
CA HIS A 72 4.37 -8.80 -7.76
C HIS A 72 2.94 -8.29 -7.65
N LEU A 73 2.14 -8.58 -8.68
CA LEU A 73 0.70 -8.32 -8.68
C LEU A 73 -0.01 -9.66 -8.89
N ALA A 74 -0.83 -10.05 -7.92
CA ALA A 74 -1.73 -11.18 -8.03
C ALA A 74 -3.17 -10.65 -8.11
N ASN A 75 -3.87 -11.03 -9.19
CA ASN A 75 -5.28 -10.67 -9.42
C ASN A 75 -6.16 -11.93 -9.33
N ALA A 76 -6.01 -12.71 -8.27
CA ALA A 76 -6.76 -13.94 -8.09
C ALA A 76 -8.26 -13.63 -7.85
N LEU A 77 -9.13 -14.22 -8.66
CA LEU A 77 -10.57 -14.00 -8.60
C LEU A 77 -11.25 -15.15 -7.83
N ASN A 78 -12.20 -14.82 -6.95
CA ASN A 78 -13.01 -15.83 -6.28
C ASN A 78 -14.15 -16.36 -7.20
N PRO A 79 -14.84 -17.45 -6.84
CA PRO A 79 -15.89 -18.01 -7.70
C PRO A 79 -17.05 -17.05 -8.01
N SER A 80 -17.47 -16.19 -7.07
CA SER A 80 -18.52 -15.19 -7.32
C SER A 80 -18.08 -14.12 -8.32
N MET A 81 -16.82 -13.67 -8.22
CA MET A 81 -16.17 -12.76 -9.15
C MET A 81 -16.12 -13.31 -10.58
N LEU A 82 -15.87 -14.62 -10.72
CA LEU A 82 -15.88 -15.30 -12.02
C LEU A 82 -17.30 -15.47 -12.60
N GLN A 83 -18.32 -15.58 -11.75
CA GLN A 83 -19.72 -15.74 -12.17
C GLN A 83 -20.34 -14.42 -12.64
N GLU A 84 -19.98 -13.30 -12.00
CA GLU A 84 -20.53 -11.97 -12.28
C GLU A 84 -19.38 -10.94 -12.47
N PRO A 85 -18.51 -11.11 -13.48
CA PRO A 85 -17.32 -10.27 -13.67
C PRO A 85 -17.66 -8.79 -13.87
N GLU A 86 -18.84 -8.46 -14.39
CA GLU A 86 -19.34 -7.10 -14.56
C GLU A 86 -19.67 -6.38 -13.25
N ARG A 87 -19.84 -7.12 -12.15
CA ARG A 87 -20.09 -6.55 -10.82
C ARG A 87 -18.81 -6.32 -10.01
N MET A 88 -17.69 -6.79 -10.53
CA MET A 88 -16.40 -6.55 -9.88
C MET A 88 -16.03 -5.07 -10.01
N ASN A 89 -15.55 -4.51 -8.92
CA ASN A 89 -14.87 -3.24 -8.95
C ASN A 89 -13.47 -3.50 -9.54
N TRP A 90 -13.37 -3.47 -10.87
CA TRP A 90 -12.08 -3.63 -11.54
C TRP A 90 -11.23 -2.37 -11.32
N GLY A 91 -10.44 -2.33 -10.25
CA GLY A 91 -9.43 -1.29 -10.13
C GLY A 91 -8.82 -1.13 -8.75
N LEU A 92 -7.76 -0.32 -8.73
CA LEU A 92 -7.08 0.20 -7.55
C LEU A 92 -8.04 0.96 -6.59
N SER A 93 -9.27 1.21 -7.02
CA SER A 93 -10.32 1.88 -6.24
C SER A 93 -10.92 1.05 -5.09
N GLU A 94 -10.23 0.02 -4.62
CA GLU A 94 -10.72 -0.92 -3.60
C GLU A 94 -10.02 -0.72 -2.26
N VAL A 95 -10.74 -1.10 -1.20
CA VAL A 95 -10.24 -1.15 0.16
C VAL A 95 -9.08 -2.12 0.24
N ALA A 96 -7.89 -1.60 0.51
CA ALA A 96 -6.67 -2.39 0.58
C ALA A 96 -6.00 -2.29 1.95
N GLN A 97 -5.86 -3.41 2.65
CA GLN A 97 -5.08 -3.48 3.87
C GLN A 97 -3.59 -3.47 3.54
N VAL A 98 -2.81 -2.61 4.21
CA VAL A 98 -1.36 -2.56 4.03
C VAL A 98 -0.68 -3.23 5.21
N VAL A 99 0.08 -4.29 4.94
CA VAL A 99 0.65 -5.19 5.96
C VAL A 99 2.14 -5.37 5.72
N LEU A 100 2.93 -5.26 6.78
CA LEU A 100 4.32 -5.72 6.78
C LEU A 100 4.36 -7.23 7.05
N VAL A 101 4.82 -8.01 6.08
CA VAL A 101 4.88 -9.48 6.18
C VAL A 101 6.17 -9.90 6.87
N GLU A 102 6.02 -10.58 8.01
CA GLU A 102 7.15 -11.17 8.75
C GLU A 102 7.60 -12.49 8.12
N ASP A 103 8.90 -12.82 8.24
CA ASP A 103 9.51 -14.05 7.71
C ASP A 103 9.24 -14.35 6.22
N SER A 104 9.01 -13.29 5.43
CA SER A 104 8.62 -13.34 4.02
C SER A 104 9.59 -14.14 3.16
N GLU A 105 9.04 -15.12 2.43
CA GLU A 105 9.80 -15.91 1.45
C GLU A 105 10.28 -15.07 0.26
N LEU A 106 9.54 -14.01 -0.09
CA LEU A 106 9.91 -13.05 -1.13
C LEU A 106 11.10 -12.17 -0.70
N ALA A 107 11.20 -11.83 0.59
CA ALA A 107 12.32 -11.05 1.10
C ALA A 107 13.60 -11.88 1.37
N ARG A 108 13.48 -13.21 1.53
CA ARG A 108 14.61 -14.10 1.86
C ARG A 108 15.78 -14.01 0.88
N PRO A 109 15.60 -14.01 -0.46
CA PRO A 109 16.70 -13.94 -1.42
C PRO A 109 17.56 -12.68 -1.28
N TYR A 110 16.98 -11.60 -0.76
CA TYR A 110 17.64 -10.30 -0.60
C TYR A 110 18.17 -10.06 0.81
N SER A 111 17.88 -10.98 1.74
CA SER A 111 18.32 -10.91 3.13
C SER A 111 19.74 -11.44 3.26
N HIS A 112 20.71 -10.56 3.50
CA HIS A 112 22.11 -10.93 3.67
C HIS A 112 22.55 -10.77 5.14
N PRO A 113 23.30 -11.71 5.75
CA PRO A 113 23.73 -11.62 7.16
C PRO A 113 24.56 -10.38 7.55
N ARG A 114 25.06 -9.64 6.55
CA ARG A 114 25.84 -8.41 6.70
C ARG A 114 25.26 -7.24 5.89
N GLY A 115 24.11 -7.46 5.26
CA GLY A 115 23.41 -6.45 4.46
C GLY A 115 22.35 -5.73 5.29
N LEU A 116 21.75 -4.71 4.70
CA LEU A 116 20.52 -4.13 5.23
C LEU A 116 19.40 -5.17 5.14
N PRO A 117 18.48 -5.22 6.12
CA PRO A 117 17.31 -6.08 6.01
C PRO A 117 16.44 -5.62 4.82
N CYS A 118 15.92 -6.59 4.09
CA CYS A 118 14.82 -6.35 3.15
C CYS A 118 13.49 -6.62 3.85
N HIS A 119 12.47 -5.90 3.41
CA HIS A 119 11.14 -5.93 3.96
C HIS A 119 10.13 -6.23 2.87
N HIS A 120 9.07 -6.95 3.23
CA HIS A 120 7.97 -7.26 2.33
C HIS A 120 6.72 -6.53 2.81
N LEU A 121 6.24 -5.61 1.99
CA LEU A 121 4.94 -4.97 2.15
C LEU A 121 3.92 -5.67 1.25
N ALA A 122 2.83 -6.13 1.84
CA ALA A 122 1.67 -6.64 1.13
C ALA A 122 0.55 -5.60 1.18
N ILE A 123 -0.07 -5.35 0.05
CA ILE A 123 -1.27 -4.53 -0.09
C ILE A 123 -2.36 -5.49 -0.54
N GLU A 124 -3.27 -5.84 0.36
CA GLU A 124 -4.20 -6.97 0.21
C GLU A 124 -5.64 -6.46 0.13
N TRP A 125 -6.44 -6.99 -0.79
CA TRP A 125 -7.86 -6.65 -0.91
C TRP A 125 -8.67 -7.89 -1.29
N GLU A 126 -10.00 -7.73 -1.48
CA GLU A 126 -10.96 -8.86 -1.56
C GLU A 126 -10.48 -10.03 -2.43
N ALA A 127 -10.67 -11.25 -1.90
CA ALA A 127 -10.14 -12.52 -2.40
C ALA A 127 -8.62 -12.66 -2.15
N ASP A 128 -7.89 -13.27 -3.08
CA ASP A 128 -6.43 -13.44 -2.99
C ASP A 128 -5.72 -12.38 -3.86
N ARG A 129 -6.33 -11.19 -4.00
CA ARG A 129 -5.78 -10.08 -4.79
C ARG A 129 -4.82 -9.27 -3.92
N ARG A 130 -3.60 -9.07 -4.42
CA ARG A 130 -2.55 -8.38 -3.66
C ARG A 130 -1.48 -7.77 -4.56
N ILE A 131 -0.88 -6.70 -4.06
CA ILE A 131 0.42 -6.18 -4.52
C ILE A 131 1.45 -6.50 -3.46
N ASP A 132 2.52 -7.16 -3.86
CA ASP A 132 3.68 -7.44 -3.03
C ASP A 132 4.84 -6.57 -3.45
N ILE A 133 5.46 -5.88 -2.49
CA ILE A 133 6.64 -5.05 -2.73
C ILE A 133 7.74 -5.47 -1.77
N VAL A 134 8.89 -5.85 -2.31
CA VAL A 134 10.10 -6.12 -1.54
C VAL A 134 11.06 -4.94 -1.67
N ALA A 135 11.43 -4.33 -0.55
CA ALA A 135 12.25 -3.12 -0.52
C ALA A 135 13.12 -3.04 0.74
N PHE A 136 14.15 -2.18 0.72
CA PHE A 136 15.02 -1.97 1.89
C PHE A 136 14.46 -1.01 2.93
N GLY A 137 13.45 -0.23 2.57
CA GLY A 137 12.81 0.69 3.50
C GLY A 137 11.57 1.34 2.92
N PHE A 138 10.85 2.05 3.78
CA PHE A 138 9.61 2.72 3.42
C PHE A 138 9.59 4.17 3.90
N GLU A 139 8.82 5.00 3.22
CA GLU A 139 8.49 6.35 3.64
C GLU A 139 6.98 6.53 3.54
N LEU A 140 6.42 7.26 4.49
CA LEU A 140 5.02 7.65 4.49
C LEU A 140 4.97 9.17 4.44
N ASP A 141 4.38 9.71 3.39
CA ASP A 141 4.20 11.15 3.20
C ASP A 141 2.72 11.47 3.07
N GLU A 142 2.22 12.38 3.91
CA GLU A 142 0.93 13.02 3.65
C GLU A 142 1.13 14.11 2.61
N LYS A 143 0.52 13.97 1.44
CA LYS A 143 0.46 15.06 0.46
C LYS A 143 -0.76 15.91 0.79
N PRO A 144 -0.59 17.19 1.19
CA PRO A 144 -1.72 18.08 1.34
C PRO A 144 -2.47 18.15 0.01
N THR A 145 -3.80 18.13 0.06
CA THR A 145 -4.61 18.49 -1.10
C THR A 145 -4.12 19.84 -1.60
N ARG A 146 -3.53 19.88 -2.81
CA ARG A 146 -3.37 21.16 -3.48
C ARG A 146 -4.76 21.77 -3.57
N SER A 147 -4.94 22.92 -2.94
CA SER A 147 -6.10 23.76 -3.22
C SER A 147 -6.15 23.95 -4.74
N PRO A 148 -7.32 23.77 -5.39
CA PRO A 148 -7.45 24.19 -6.77
C PRO A 148 -7.20 25.71 -6.81
N ASP A 149 -6.18 26.11 -7.57
CA ASP A 149 -5.99 27.50 -7.99
C ASP A 149 -7.12 27.94 -8.92
#